data_AF-A0A8K0KSL0-F1
#
_entry.id   AF-A0A8K0KSL0-F1
#
_cell.length_a   1.000
_cell.length_b   1.000
_cell.length_c   1.000
_cell.angle_alpha   90.00
_cell.angle_beta   90.00
_cell.angle_gamma   90.00
#
_symmetry.space_group_name_H-M   'P 1'
#
loop_
_entity.id
_entity.type
_entity.pdbx_description
1 polymer ?
#
loop_
_entity_poly.entity_id
_entity_poly.type
_entity_poly.pdbx_seq_one_letter_code
_entity_poly.pdbx_strand_id
1 'polypeptide(L)'
;MGEVPLVKAITCLLTGKVLASSYVDLDWNVVAYPEIKVAAIDNGLAFPFKHPDSWRAYPYHWAWLPQAKEPFSTETRDLVLPLISDMDFVQDLCDDLYHLFKQDKGFDRHLFERQMSVMRGQILNLTQALKDGRSPVQLVQMPAVIVERSKGHVGTTSRFRSFSDTFTQRFQNKSPIFSWC
;
A
#
# COMPACT_ATOMS: atom_id res chain seq x y z
N MET A 1 -18.39 11.45 17.78
CA MET A 1 -17.34 10.45 18.10
C MET A 1 -16.22 10.65 17.11
N GLY A 2 -15.05 11.03 17.60
CA GLY A 2 -13.98 11.62 16.80
C GLY A 2 -13.39 10.65 15.79
N GLU A 3 -13.31 11.09 14.54
CA GLU A 3 -12.58 10.41 13.48
C GLU A 3 -11.11 10.25 13.88
N VAL A 4 -10.59 9.04 13.72
CA VAL A 4 -9.18 8.71 13.96
C VAL A 4 -8.33 9.50 12.94
N PRO A 5 -7.35 10.31 13.36
CA PRO A 5 -6.52 11.14 12.48
C PRO A 5 -5.86 10.36 11.32
N LEU A 6 -5.64 9.06 11.52
CA LEU A 6 -5.02 8.16 10.56
C LEU A 6 -5.88 7.90 9.31
N VAL A 7 -7.21 7.82 9.46
CA VAL A 7 -8.13 7.61 8.32
C VAL A 7 -8.21 8.87 7.46
N LYS A 8 -8.15 10.04 8.11
CA LYS A 8 -8.05 11.35 7.43
C LYS A 8 -6.72 11.52 6.71
N ALA A 9 -5.60 11.10 7.29
CA ALA A 9 -4.28 11.18 6.65
C ALA A 9 -4.23 10.32 5.37
N ILE A 10 -4.73 9.08 5.44
CA ILE A 10 -4.75 8.16 4.29
C ILE A 10 -5.75 8.65 3.22
N THR A 11 -6.93 9.17 3.61
CA THR A 11 -7.91 9.71 2.64
C THR A 11 -7.42 11.01 1.99
N CYS A 12 -6.70 11.87 2.72
CA CYS A 12 -6.16 13.13 2.21
C CYS A 12 -5.01 12.90 1.22
N LEU A 13 -4.12 11.94 1.50
CA LEU A 13 -3.03 11.55 0.60
C LEU A 13 -3.53 10.85 -0.67
N LEU A 14 -4.64 10.10 -0.59
CA LEU A 14 -5.18 9.36 -1.74
C LEU A 14 -6.10 10.20 -2.65
N THR A 15 -6.68 11.31 -2.18
CA THR A 15 -7.70 12.02 -2.97
C THR A 15 -7.23 13.33 -3.59
N GLY A 16 -6.15 13.95 -3.13
CA GLY A 16 -5.51 15.12 -3.79
C GLY A 16 -6.44 16.29 -4.17
N LYS A 17 -7.68 16.33 -3.69
CA LYS A 17 -8.71 17.26 -4.13
C LYS A 17 -8.91 18.35 -3.08
N VAL A 18 -8.30 19.49 -3.34
CA VAL A 18 -8.88 20.79 -2.96
C VAL A 18 -10.27 20.82 -3.59
N LEU A 19 -11.32 20.92 -2.77
CA LEU A 19 -12.70 21.03 -3.23
C LEU A 19 -12.90 22.38 -3.95
N ALA A 20 -12.57 22.44 -5.23
CA ALA A 20 -13.16 23.40 -6.14
C ALA A 20 -14.55 22.88 -6.52
N SER A 21 -15.56 23.32 -5.77
CA SER A 21 -16.96 23.08 -6.09
C SER A 21 -17.36 23.90 -7.32
N SER A 22 -17.18 23.35 -8.52
CA SER A 22 -17.92 23.82 -9.70
C SER A 22 -19.31 23.17 -9.66
N TYR A 23 -20.27 23.88 -9.06
CA TYR A 23 -21.69 23.54 -9.16
C TYR A 23 -22.08 23.65 -10.64
N VAL A 24 -22.13 22.52 -11.34
CA VAL A 24 -22.76 22.44 -12.65
C VAL A 24 -24.24 22.27 -12.37
N ASP A 25 -25.03 23.26 -12.80
CA ASP A 25 -26.47 23.36 -12.65
C ASP A 25 -27.12 22.05 -13.18
N LEU A 26 -27.58 21.19 -12.27
CA LEU A 26 -28.15 19.88 -12.60
C LEU A 26 -29.66 20.03 -12.79
N ASP A 27 -30.07 19.79 -14.03
CA ASP A 27 -31.46 19.66 -14.49
C ASP A 27 -32.28 18.80 -13.50
N TRP A 28 -33.36 19.39 -12.96
CA TRP A 28 -34.21 18.82 -11.89
C TRP A 28 -34.92 17.49 -12.25
N ASN A 29 -34.70 16.97 -13.45
CA ASN A 29 -35.30 15.74 -13.98
C ASN A 29 -34.43 14.48 -13.86
N VAL A 30 -33.24 14.56 -13.27
CA VAL A 30 -32.38 13.38 -13.06
C VAL A 30 -32.56 12.83 -11.64
N VAL A 31 -33.31 11.73 -11.52
CA VAL A 31 -33.25 10.92 -10.29
C VAL A 31 -31.82 10.40 -10.17
N ALA A 32 -31.07 10.91 -9.19
CA ALA A 32 -29.71 10.46 -8.94
C ALA A 32 -29.69 8.94 -8.75
N TYR A 33 -28.81 8.26 -9.48
CA TYR A 33 -28.63 6.82 -9.33
C TYR A 33 -28.27 6.46 -7.88
N PRO A 34 -28.68 5.28 -7.38
CA PRO A 34 -28.36 4.86 -6.03
C PRO A 34 -26.83 4.79 -5.84
N GLU A 35 -26.35 5.39 -4.76
CA GLU A 35 -24.94 5.41 -4.39
C GLU A 35 -24.61 4.26 -3.44
N ILE A 36 -23.50 3.55 -3.68
CA ILE A 36 -23.00 2.47 -2.81
C ILE A 36 -21.58 2.84 -2.34
N LYS A 37 -21.32 2.68 -1.04
CA LYS A 37 -20.02 2.96 -0.41
C LYS A 37 -19.53 1.77 0.40
N VAL A 38 -18.20 1.61 0.48
CA VAL A 38 -17.53 0.56 1.25
C VAL A 38 -16.68 1.22 2.33
N ALA A 39 -16.65 0.63 3.54
CA ALA A 39 -15.79 1.05 4.63
C ALA A 39 -14.87 -0.11 5.07
N ALA A 40 -13.56 0.13 5.09
CA ALA A 40 -12.57 -0.83 5.58
C ALA A 40 -12.35 -0.64 7.09
N ILE A 41 -12.99 -1.51 7.89
CA ILE A 41 -12.90 -1.51 9.36
C ILE A 41 -11.99 -2.64 9.86
N ASP A 42 -11.62 -2.58 11.13
CA ASP A 42 -10.84 -3.63 11.81
C ASP A 42 -9.44 -3.90 11.20
N ASN A 43 -8.64 -2.83 11.05
CA ASN A 43 -7.28 -2.89 10.47
C ASN A 43 -6.18 -3.16 11.52
N GLY A 44 -6.53 -3.66 12.72
CA GLY A 44 -5.60 -3.78 13.86
C GLY A 44 -4.50 -4.85 13.69
N LEU A 45 -4.67 -5.78 12.76
CA LEU A 45 -3.73 -6.87 12.45
C LEU A 45 -2.90 -6.60 11.18
N ALA A 46 -2.79 -5.34 10.76
CA ALA A 46 -1.97 -4.92 9.62
C ALA A 46 -0.47 -4.79 9.98
N PHE A 47 0.36 -4.49 8.98
CA PHE A 47 1.81 -4.24 9.09
C PHE A 47 2.63 -5.40 9.70
N PRO A 48 2.66 -6.59 9.08
CA PRO A 48 3.50 -7.68 9.55
C PRO A 48 4.99 -7.41 9.28
N PHE A 49 5.87 -7.89 10.15
CA PHE A 49 7.33 -7.76 10.00
C PHE A 49 7.96 -8.80 9.07
N LYS A 50 7.18 -9.79 8.62
CA LYS A 50 7.54 -10.78 7.61
C LYS A 50 6.27 -11.29 6.92
N HIS A 51 6.39 -11.84 5.73
CA HIS A 51 5.28 -12.60 5.15
C HIS A 51 4.99 -13.87 5.99
N PRO A 52 3.73 -14.31 6.07
CA PRO A 52 3.39 -15.55 6.76
C PRO A 52 4.17 -16.76 6.22
N ASP A 53 4.65 -17.64 7.10
CA ASP A 53 5.42 -18.83 6.69
C ASP A 53 4.56 -19.84 5.91
N SER A 54 3.24 -19.79 6.12
CA SER A 54 2.20 -20.51 5.40
C SER A 54 1.08 -19.55 5.00
N TRP A 55 0.70 -19.57 3.73
CA TRP A 55 -0.35 -18.72 3.18
C TRP A 55 -1.74 -19.01 3.76
N ARG A 56 -1.97 -20.23 4.24
CA ARG A 56 -3.24 -20.62 4.88
C ARG A 56 -3.47 -19.93 6.22
N ALA A 57 -2.46 -19.27 6.77
CA ALA A 57 -2.59 -18.61 8.06
C ALA A 57 -3.37 -17.28 7.97
N TYR A 58 -3.22 -16.52 6.87
CA TYR A 58 -3.79 -15.17 6.74
C TYR A 58 -4.12 -14.79 5.28
N PRO A 59 -5.12 -15.43 4.63
CA PRO A 59 -5.50 -15.11 3.27
C PRO A 59 -6.35 -13.83 3.17
N TYR A 60 -6.26 -13.13 2.03
CA TYR A 60 -7.19 -12.05 1.70
C TYR A 60 -8.55 -12.61 1.29
N HIS A 61 -9.54 -12.58 2.19
CA HIS A 61 -10.85 -13.21 1.94
C HIS A 61 -11.57 -12.68 0.69
N TRP A 62 -11.40 -11.40 0.36
CA TRP A 62 -11.99 -10.82 -0.84
C TRP A 62 -11.45 -11.43 -2.14
N ALA A 63 -10.30 -12.11 -2.12
CA ALA A 63 -9.72 -12.73 -3.32
C ALA A 63 -10.56 -13.89 -3.86
N TRP A 64 -11.46 -14.47 -3.05
CA TRP A 64 -12.39 -15.51 -3.51
C TRP A 64 -13.68 -14.95 -4.14
N LEU A 65 -13.91 -13.64 -4.05
CA LEU A 65 -15.09 -13.02 -4.64
C LEU A 65 -14.92 -12.90 -6.16
N PRO A 66 -15.99 -13.05 -6.95
CA PRO A 66 -15.95 -12.85 -8.41
C PRO A 66 -15.34 -11.51 -8.82
N GLN A 67 -15.60 -10.46 -8.05
CA GLN A 67 -15.10 -9.10 -8.25
C GLN A 67 -13.57 -9.04 -8.28
N ALA A 68 -12.88 -9.93 -7.57
CA ALA A 68 -11.42 -9.96 -7.56
C ALA A 68 -10.81 -10.54 -8.85
N LYS A 69 -11.63 -11.11 -9.74
CA LYS A 69 -11.21 -11.58 -11.06
C LYS A 69 -11.21 -10.45 -12.10
N GLU A 70 -11.94 -9.37 -11.84
CA GLU A 70 -11.97 -8.20 -12.72
C GLU A 70 -10.62 -7.45 -12.66
N PRO A 71 -10.06 -7.04 -13.80
CA PRO A 71 -8.85 -6.21 -13.84
C PRO A 71 -9.02 -4.89 -13.08
N PHE A 72 -7.92 -4.33 -12.57
CA PHE A 72 -7.94 -2.98 -12.02
C PHE A 72 -8.41 -1.98 -13.08
N SER A 73 -9.38 -1.13 -12.70
CA SER A 73 -9.91 -0.09 -13.58
C SER A 73 -8.86 0.97 -13.91
N THR A 74 -9.04 1.65 -15.05
CA THR A 74 -8.20 2.81 -15.42
C THR A 74 -8.24 3.87 -14.33
N GLU A 75 -9.41 4.14 -13.74
CA GLU A 75 -9.56 5.08 -12.62
C GLU A 75 -8.68 4.70 -11.43
N THR A 76 -8.65 3.42 -11.03
CA THR A 76 -7.79 2.96 -9.92
C THR A 76 -6.31 3.14 -10.26
N ARG A 77 -5.94 2.83 -11.51
CA ARG A 77 -4.54 2.93 -11.99
C ARG A 77 -4.09 4.38 -12.01
N ASP A 78 -4.88 5.28 -12.59
CA ASP A 78 -4.56 6.71 -12.69
C ASP A 78 -4.49 7.38 -11.31
N LEU A 79 -5.27 6.90 -10.34
CA LEU A 79 -5.25 7.41 -8.96
C LEU A 79 -4.03 6.92 -8.18
N VAL A 80 -3.74 5.62 -8.23
CA VAL A 80 -2.77 4.99 -7.32
C VAL A 80 -1.36 4.93 -7.91
N LEU A 81 -1.21 4.62 -9.20
CA LEU A 81 0.08 4.34 -9.82
C LEU A 81 1.07 5.52 -9.75
N PRO A 82 0.67 6.79 -9.98
CA PRO A 82 1.59 7.92 -9.87
C PRO A 82 2.20 8.05 -8.46
N LEU A 83 1.43 7.75 -7.41
CA LEU A 83 1.87 7.86 -6.02
C LEU A 83 2.87 6.76 -5.67
N ILE A 84 2.53 5.50 -5.93
CA ILE A 84 3.34 4.36 -5.45
C ILE A 84 4.53 4.03 -6.36
N SER A 85 4.58 4.62 -7.56
CA SER A 85 5.75 4.52 -8.45
C SER A 85 6.81 5.58 -8.17
N ASP A 86 6.45 6.65 -7.46
CA ASP A 86 7.36 7.67 -6.97
C ASP A 86 8.04 7.20 -5.68
N MET A 87 9.38 7.16 -5.71
CA MET A 87 10.16 6.71 -4.55
C MET A 87 10.18 7.74 -3.43
N ASP A 88 10.04 9.03 -3.75
CA ASP A 88 9.99 10.10 -2.75
C ASP A 88 8.68 10.01 -1.96
N PHE A 89 7.54 9.77 -2.63
CA PHE A 89 6.26 9.50 -1.95
C PHE A 89 6.34 8.28 -1.03
N VAL A 90 6.93 7.17 -1.50
CA VAL A 90 7.07 5.95 -0.68
C VAL A 90 8.00 6.18 0.52
N GLN A 91 9.03 7.01 0.36
CA GLN A 91 9.89 7.45 1.46
C GLN A 91 9.10 8.24 2.50
N ASP A 92 8.38 9.28 2.07
CA ASP A 92 7.60 10.14 2.95
C ASP A 92 6.54 9.33 3.72
N LEU A 93 5.87 8.39 3.06
CA LEU A 93 4.94 7.46 3.70
C LEU A 93 5.62 6.61 4.79
N CYS A 94 6.84 6.11 4.54
CA CYS A 94 7.59 5.37 5.56
C CYS A 94 7.97 6.27 6.75
N ASP A 95 8.33 7.53 6.50
CA ASP A 95 8.69 8.49 7.54
C ASP A 95 7.47 8.86 8.39
N ASP A 96 6.31 9.10 7.79
CA ASP A 96 5.04 9.32 8.51
C ASP A 96 4.69 8.13 9.40
N LEU A 97 4.82 6.90 8.90
CA LEU A 97 4.61 5.69 9.69
C LEU A 97 5.63 5.55 10.83
N TYR A 98 6.88 5.95 10.61
CA TYR A 98 7.90 5.99 11.66
C TYR A 98 7.50 6.96 12.78
N HIS A 99 7.04 8.17 12.41
CA HIS A 99 6.59 9.19 13.34
C HIS A 99 5.35 8.75 14.15
N LEU A 100 4.49 7.93 13.56
CA LEU A 100 3.35 7.33 14.24
C LEU A 100 3.76 6.18 15.18
N PHE A 101 4.50 5.20 14.67
CA PHE A 101 4.79 3.97 15.41
C PHE A 101 5.73 4.22 16.60
N LYS A 102 6.63 5.20 16.49
CA LYS A 102 7.54 5.57 17.60
C LYS A 102 6.84 6.16 18.83
N GLN A 103 5.55 6.46 18.75
CA GLN A 103 4.76 6.91 19.90
C GLN A 103 4.46 5.77 20.88
N ASP A 104 4.53 4.51 20.40
CA ASP A 104 4.38 3.34 21.26
C ASP A 104 5.60 3.15 22.17
N LYS A 105 5.36 2.84 23.45
CA LYS A 105 6.43 2.65 24.43
C LYS A 105 7.31 1.44 24.13
N GLY A 106 6.77 0.43 23.44
CA GLY A 106 7.45 -0.79 23.01
C GLY A 106 8.02 -0.71 21.61
N PHE A 107 8.09 0.48 21.00
CA PHE A 107 8.61 0.64 19.65
C PHE A 107 10.03 0.09 19.49
N ASP A 108 10.19 -0.87 18.59
CA ASP A 108 11.48 -1.42 18.17
C ASP A 108 11.78 -0.95 16.73
N ARG A 109 12.86 -0.17 16.58
CA ARG A 109 13.27 0.35 15.28
C ARG A 109 13.64 -0.75 14.28
N HIS A 110 14.28 -1.83 14.73
CA HIS A 110 14.65 -2.94 13.85
C HIS A 110 13.40 -3.68 13.36
N LEU A 111 12.41 -3.88 14.24
CA LEU A 111 11.12 -4.46 13.87
C LEU A 111 10.39 -3.58 12.84
N PHE A 112 10.37 -2.26 13.06
CA PHE A 112 9.79 -1.29 12.13
C PHE A 112 10.43 -1.37 10.73
N GLU A 113 11.76 -1.41 10.65
CA GLU A 113 12.45 -1.53 9.36
C GLU A 113 12.09 -2.82 8.60
N ARG A 114 11.84 -3.91 9.33
CA ARG A 114 11.35 -5.17 8.75
C ARG A 114 9.91 -5.03 8.25
N GLN A 115 9.03 -4.35 8.99
CA GLN A 115 7.67 -4.03 8.52
C GLN A 115 7.71 -3.20 7.23
N MET A 116 8.55 -2.17 7.18
CA MET A 116 8.67 -1.33 5.98
C MET A 116 9.27 -2.09 4.80
N SER A 117 10.12 -3.08 5.06
CA SER A 117 10.68 -3.94 4.00
C SER A 117 9.62 -4.85 3.37
N VAL A 118 8.66 -5.34 4.16
CA VAL A 118 7.48 -6.04 3.65
C VAL A 118 6.57 -5.07 2.88
N MET A 119 6.29 -3.90 3.43
CA MET A 119 5.43 -2.89 2.79
C MET A 119 5.97 -2.47 1.41
N ARG A 120 7.28 -2.21 1.29
CA ARG A 120 7.93 -1.90 0.02
C ARG A 120 7.82 -3.03 -1.00
N GLY A 121 7.91 -4.29 -0.55
CA GLY A 121 7.70 -5.45 -1.42
C GLY A 121 6.25 -5.56 -1.91
N GLN A 122 5.28 -5.24 -1.06
CA GLN A 122 3.86 -5.16 -1.46
C GLN A 122 3.61 -4.04 -2.47
N ILE A 123 4.19 -2.85 -2.23
CA ILE A 123 4.15 -1.72 -3.16
C ILE A 123 4.75 -2.10 -4.51
N LEU A 124 5.89 -2.79 -4.54
CA LEU A 124 6.53 -3.25 -5.77
C LEU A 124 5.59 -4.17 -6.59
N ASN A 125 4.99 -5.16 -5.93
CA ASN A 125 4.05 -6.07 -6.59
C ASN A 125 2.80 -5.33 -7.10
N LEU A 126 2.24 -4.43 -6.30
CA LEU A 126 1.08 -3.62 -6.68
C LEU A 126 1.39 -2.71 -7.88
N THR A 127 2.53 -2.02 -7.89
CA THR A 127 2.98 -1.19 -9.01
C THR A 127 3.07 -2.01 -10.29
N GLN A 128 3.65 -3.21 -10.23
CA GLN A 128 3.74 -4.09 -11.41
C GLN A 128 2.34 -4.56 -11.86
N ALA A 129 1.47 -4.96 -10.93
CA ALA A 129 0.11 -5.40 -11.26
C ALA A 129 -0.73 -4.29 -11.92
N LEU A 130 -0.60 -3.05 -11.45
CA LEU A 130 -1.29 -1.90 -12.04
C LEU A 130 -0.74 -1.54 -13.43
N LYS A 131 0.58 -1.64 -13.64
CA LYS A 131 1.19 -1.43 -14.96
C LYS A 131 0.72 -2.48 -15.98
N ASP A 132 0.69 -3.74 -15.57
CA ASP A 132 0.30 -4.88 -16.39
C ASP A 132 -1.22 -5.01 -16.60
N GLY A 133 -2.05 -4.22 -15.91
CA GLY A 133 -3.51 -4.33 -15.98
C GLY A 133 -4.05 -5.64 -15.40
N ARG A 134 -3.41 -6.15 -14.33
CA ARG A 134 -3.82 -7.39 -13.65
C ARG A 134 -5.09 -7.21 -12.82
N SER A 135 -5.69 -8.32 -12.41
CA SER A 135 -6.77 -8.34 -11.42
C SER A 135 -6.25 -8.47 -9.98
N PRO A 136 -7.07 -8.14 -8.96
CA PRO A 136 -6.70 -8.36 -7.56
C PRO A 136 -6.31 -9.81 -7.24
N VAL A 137 -6.96 -10.81 -7.86
CA VAL A 137 -6.58 -12.23 -7.72
C VAL A 137 -5.17 -12.49 -8.26
N GLN A 138 -4.85 -11.91 -9.41
CA GLN A 138 -3.52 -12.09 -10.02
C GLN A 138 -2.43 -11.39 -9.20
N LEU A 139 -2.76 -10.26 -8.55
CA LEU A 139 -1.85 -9.58 -7.61
C LEU A 139 -1.52 -10.46 -6.41
N VAL A 140 -2.51 -11.04 -5.73
CA VAL A 140 -2.25 -11.89 -4.54
C VAL A 140 -1.53 -13.20 -4.90
N GLN A 141 -1.57 -13.61 -6.16
CA GLN A 141 -0.83 -14.75 -6.71
C GLN A 141 0.65 -14.44 -6.96
N MET A 142 1.05 -13.18 -6.98
CA MET A 142 2.44 -12.80 -7.21
C MET A 142 3.34 -13.30 -6.08
N PRO A 143 4.58 -13.74 -6.37
CA PRO A 143 5.52 -14.15 -5.35
C PRO A 143 5.74 -13.03 -4.32
N ALA A 144 5.80 -13.41 -3.04
CA ALA A 144 6.05 -12.47 -1.97
C ALA A 144 7.48 -11.90 -2.08
N VAL A 145 7.58 -10.57 -2.09
CA VAL A 145 8.86 -9.84 -2.16
C VAL A 145 9.09 -9.09 -0.86
N ILE A 146 10.34 -9.01 -0.44
CA ILE A 146 10.82 -8.13 0.62
C ILE A 146 11.87 -7.21 0.00
N VAL A 147 11.78 -5.91 0.31
CA VAL A 147 12.68 -4.89 -0.22
C VAL A 147 13.40 -4.22 0.95
N GLU A 148 14.64 -4.64 1.18
CA GLU A 148 15.49 -4.15 2.27
C GLU A 148 16.30 -2.95 1.81
N ARG A 149 16.44 -1.94 2.68
CA ARG A 149 17.42 -0.87 2.51
C ARG A 149 18.78 -1.37 2.97
N SER A 150 19.75 -1.38 2.08
CA SER A 150 21.14 -1.51 2.50
C SER A 150 21.65 -0.13 2.88
N LYS A 151 22.17 -0.02 4.10
CA LYS A 151 22.89 1.18 4.53
C LYS A 151 24.21 1.22 3.76
N GLY A 152 24.34 2.12 2.81
CA GLY A 152 25.65 2.46 2.28
C GLY A 152 26.55 2.92 3.44
N HIS A 153 27.74 2.33 3.58
CA HIS A 153 28.79 2.85 4.46
C HIS A 153 29.31 4.17 3.86
N VAL A 154 28.56 5.26 4.05
CA VAL A 154 29.04 6.60 3.68
C VAL A 154 29.58 7.28 4.93
N GLY A 155 30.82 7.73 4.83
CA GLY A 155 31.67 8.17 5.92
C GLY A 155 31.12 9.31 6.79
N THR A 156 31.83 9.51 7.89
CA THR A 156 31.59 10.41 9.02
C THR A 156 31.41 11.89 8.65
N THR A 157 30.32 12.31 8.01
CA THR A 157 29.88 13.72 8.04
C THR A 157 28.36 13.81 7.98
N SER A 158 27.77 14.60 8.89
CA SER A 158 26.33 14.76 9.08
C SER A 158 25.60 15.50 7.94
N ARG A 159 26.29 15.88 6.86
CA ARG A 159 25.76 16.73 5.78
C ARG A 159 25.45 16.01 4.46
N PHE A 160 25.74 14.72 4.34
CA PHE A 160 25.45 13.92 3.13
C PHE A 160 24.65 12.65 3.45
N ARG A 161 23.52 12.82 4.16
CA ARG A 161 22.58 11.72 4.44
C ARG A 161 21.61 11.40 3.31
N SER A 162 21.63 12.21 2.25
CA SER A 162 20.86 11.95 1.03
C SER A 162 21.78 11.25 0.03
N PHE A 163 21.25 10.26 -0.68
CA PHE A 163 21.75 9.79 -1.98
C PHE A 163 22.58 8.50 -2.12
N SER A 164 22.42 7.49 -1.27
CA SER A 164 22.62 6.09 -1.75
C SER A 164 21.95 5.06 -0.85
N ASP A 165 20.61 5.09 -0.78
CA ASP A 165 19.88 3.93 -0.30
C ASP A 165 19.85 2.90 -1.44
N THR A 166 20.73 1.91 -1.36
CA THR A 166 20.70 0.78 -2.29
C THR A 166 19.63 -0.20 -1.79
N PHE A 167 18.59 -0.42 -2.57
CA PHE A 167 17.53 -1.37 -2.24
C PHE A 167 17.86 -2.75 -2.78
N THR A 168 17.73 -3.78 -1.92
CA THR A 168 17.90 -5.17 -2.33
C THR A 168 16.55 -5.87 -2.31
N GLN A 169 16.21 -6.51 -3.42
CA GLN A 169 14.98 -7.29 -3.56
C GLN A 169 15.27 -8.75 -3.20
N ARG A 170 14.46 -9.32 -2.32
CA ARG A 170 14.51 -10.75 -1.99
C ARG A 170 13.14 -11.37 -2.20
N PHE A 171 13.09 -12.39 -3.06
CA PHE A 171 11.89 -13.20 -3.28
C PHE A 171 11.83 -14.32 -2.26
N GLN A 172 10.68 -14.52 -1.63
CA GLN A 172 10.44 -15.70 -0.81
C GLN A 172 10.02 -16.84 -1.72
N ASN A 173 10.99 -17.67 -2.12
CA ASN A 173 10.79 -18.70 -3.14
C ASN A 173 10.05 -19.92 -2.54
N LYS A 174 8.73 -19.93 -2.69
CA LYS A 174 7.86 -21.12 -2.67
C LYS A 174 6.85 -20.97 -3.81
N SER A 175 6.42 -22.10 -4.38
CA SER A 175 5.52 -22.24 -5.55
C SER A 175 4.38 -21.21 -5.57
N PRO A 176 3.87 -20.76 -6.75
CA PRO A 176 2.78 -19.79 -6.82
C PRO A 176 1.59 -20.29 -5.99
N ILE A 177 1.17 -19.42 -5.09
CA ILE A 177 0.58 -19.80 -3.81
C ILE A 177 -0.93 -20.12 -3.90
N PHE A 178 -1.60 -19.66 -4.97
CA PHE A 178 -2.99 -20.02 -5.27
C PHE A 178 -3.05 -20.88 -6.53
N SER A 179 -2.89 -22.19 -6.39
CA SER A 179 -3.31 -23.15 -7.40
C SER A 179 -4.77 -23.51 -7.17
N TRP A 180 -5.65 -23.23 -8.13
CA TRP A 180 -6.99 -23.82 -8.15
C TRP A 180 -6.85 -25.35 -8.32
N CYS A 181 -7.61 -26.12 -7.55
CA CYS A 181 -8.08 -27.44 -7.97
C CYS A 181 -9.36 -27.24 -8.78
#